data_AF-A0A1E1WLG5-F1
#
_entry.id   AF-A0A1E1WLG5-F1
#
_cell.length_a   1.000
_cell.length_b   1.000
_cell.length_c   1.000
_cell.angle_alpha   90.00
_cell.angle_beta   90.00
_cell.angle_gamma   90.00
#
_symmetry.space_group_name_H-M   'P 1'
#
loop_
_entity.id
_entity.type
_entity.pdbx_description
1 polymer ?
#
loop_
_entity_poly.entity_id
_entity_poly.type
_entity_poly.pdbx_seq_one_letter_code
_entity_poly.pdbx_strand_id
1 'polypeptide(L)'
;MESYEVCIYSAETDGSSSECVNDSTEIYSWVNIGVRRNVYVIGVKEGTDVDFEFMVNLANTTNYANDQLEMLRALGAAKDPLLLTRYLELTLTKFVRSHDKANSFTYALLGNQENANTVLQFVKNHIDEMRIAYVEDSPARPVHTCLSNLAAYLDGAGLQEYEAWLHSTQSDSAQYATAISAISSARANMQWGTTNADTVLAAARGGSTKVVMSLAMLLIMATLALVA
;
A
#
# COMPACT_ATOMS: atom_id res chain seq x y z
N MET A 1 22.89 -17.11 -16.05
CA MET A 1 22.92 -15.78 -15.40
C MET A 1 22.49 -14.82 -16.48
N GLU A 2 21.19 -14.62 -16.61
CA GLU A 2 20.66 -13.59 -17.52
C GLU A 2 20.92 -12.23 -16.88
N SER A 3 21.55 -11.34 -17.63
CA SER A 3 21.74 -9.94 -17.28
C SER A 3 20.39 -9.23 -17.31
N TYR A 4 19.96 -8.66 -16.19
CA TYR A 4 18.72 -7.88 -16.10
C TYR A 4 19.06 -6.41 -16.36
N GLU A 5 18.52 -5.84 -17.44
CA GLU A 5 18.52 -4.39 -17.70
C GLU A 5 17.28 -3.78 -17.03
N VAL A 6 17.48 -2.92 -16.02
CA VAL A 6 16.38 -2.10 -15.46
C VAL A 6 16.55 -0.67 -15.98
N CYS A 7 15.62 -0.22 -16.81
CA CYS A 7 15.62 1.16 -17.32
C CYS A 7 14.75 2.04 -16.41
N ILE A 8 15.37 2.91 -15.62
CA ILE A 8 14.64 3.84 -14.75
C ILE A 8 14.49 5.18 -15.48
N TYR A 9 13.26 5.65 -15.64
CA TYR A 9 12.99 7.00 -16.10
C TYR A 9 13.22 7.99 -14.95
N SER A 10 14.24 8.83 -15.07
CA SER A 10 14.43 9.98 -14.18
C SER A 10 13.25 10.96 -14.38
N ALA A 11 12.47 11.19 -13.33
CA ALA A 11 11.43 12.22 -13.34
C ALA A 11 11.98 13.64 -13.10
N GLU A 12 13.31 13.81 -12.95
CA GLU A 12 13.92 15.09 -12.58
C GLU A 12 14.54 15.89 -13.74
N THR A 13 14.59 15.35 -14.97
CA THR A 13 15.10 16.09 -16.14
C THR A 13 14.26 15.76 -17.37
N ASP A 14 13.52 16.77 -17.84
CA ASP A 14 13.11 17.02 -19.23
C ASP A 14 13.07 15.84 -20.23
N GLY A 15 12.45 14.72 -19.85
CA GLY A 15 11.81 13.78 -20.77
C GLY A 15 12.68 13.12 -21.87
N SER A 16 14.01 12.97 -21.72
CA SER A 16 14.78 12.35 -22.81
C SER A 16 16.00 11.47 -22.47
N SER A 17 16.12 10.89 -21.27
CA SER A 17 17.16 9.86 -21.05
C SER A 17 16.63 8.66 -20.26
N SER A 18 16.44 7.54 -20.96
CA SER A 18 16.35 6.20 -20.36
C SER A 18 17.78 5.65 -20.23
N GLU A 19 18.24 5.41 -19.01
CA GLU A 19 19.52 4.74 -18.76
C GLU A 19 19.22 3.38 -18.13
N CYS A 20 19.71 2.32 -18.76
CA CYS A 20 19.43 0.95 -18.39
C CYS A 20 20.64 0.39 -17.63
N VAL A 21 20.41 -0.07 -16.40
CA VAL A 21 21.48 -0.47 -15.47
C VAL A 21 21.43 -1.98 -15.22
N ASN A 22 22.61 -2.60 -15.20
CA ASN A 22 22.81 -4.04 -15.04
C ASN A 22 23.32 -4.45 -13.64
N ASP A 23 23.50 -3.50 -12.71
CA ASP A 23 23.98 -3.73 -11.34
C ASP A 23 23.03 -3.15 -10.28
N SER A 24 22.54 -4.05 -9.40
CA SER A 24 21.71 -3.73 -8.24
C SER A 24 22.35 -2.75 -7.24
N THR A 25 23.69 -2.71 -7.14
CA THR A 25 24.41 -1.80 -6.25
C THR A 25 24.52 -0.39 -6.80
N GLU A 26 24.49 -0.23 -8.13
CA GLU A 26 24.51 1.07 -8.76
C GLU A 26 23.14 1.75 -8.67
N ILE A 27 22.01 1.04 -8.80
CA ILE A 27 20.67 1.66 -8.76
C ILE A 27 20.41 2.51 -7.49
N TYR A 28 21.04 2.17 -6.37
CA TYR A 28 21.00 3.01 -5.17
C TYR A 28 21.62 4.40 -5.38
N SER A 29 22.72 4.54 -6.12
CA SER A 29 23.37 5.84 -6.32
C SER A 29 22.62 6.75 -7.31
N TRP A 30 21.87 6.18 -8.25
CA TRP A 30 21.18 6.93 -9.32
C TRP A 30 19.81 7.47 -8.92
N VAL A 31 19.09 6.79 -8.01
CA VAL A 31 17.77 7.26 -7.57
C VAL A 31 17.92 8.09 -6.30
N ASN A 32 17.51 9.35 -6.37
CA ASN A 32 17.52 10.26 -5.22
C ASN A 32 16.71 9.67 -4.05
N ILE A 33 17.30 9.70 -2.85
CA ILE A 33 16.72 9.09 -1.64
C ILE A 33 15.30 9.58 -1.34
N GLY A 34 14.97 10.82 -1.70
CA GLY A 34 13.65 11.43 -1.49
C GLY A 34 12.55 10.84 -2.38
N VAL A 35 12.91 10.21 -3.51
CA VAL A 35 11.94 9.64 -4.47
C VAL A 35 12.00 8.12 -4.59
N ARG A 36 13.04 7.47 -4.04
CA ARG A 36 13.25 6.01 -4.11
C ARG A 36 11.99 5.20 -3.80
N ARG A 37 11.32 5.52 -2.69
CA ARG A 37 10.07 4.86 -2.29
C ARG A 37 9.03 4.86 -3.42
N ASN A 38 8.80 6.02 -4.04
CA ASN A 38 7.79 6.14 -5.09
C ASN A 38 8.23 5.39 -6.36
N VAL A 39 9.52 5.49 -6.73
CA VAL A 39 10.07 4.77 -7.88
C VAL A 39 9.92 3.26 -7.70
N TYR A 40 10.26 2.72 -6.52
CA TYR A 40 10.13 1.28 -6.24
C TYR A 40 8.67 0.82 -6.26
N VAL A 41 7.79 1.58 -5.59
CA VAL A 41 6.36 1.26 -5.56
C VAL A 41 5.75 1.26 -6.96
N ILE A 42 6.03 2.28 -7.78
CA ILE A 42 5.50 2.34 -9.15
C ILE A 42 6.11 1.25 -10.03
N GLY A 43 7.42 0.99 -9.90
CA GLY A 43 8.11 -0.06 -10.65
C GLY A 43 7.51 -1.45 -10.43
N VAL A 44 7.26 -1.84 -9.18
CA VAL A 44 6.61 -3.13 -8.89
C VAL A 44 5.12 -3.11 -9.23
N LYS A 45 4.44 -1.99 -8.99
CA LYS A 45 2.99 -1.88 -9.19
C LYS A 45 2.58 -1.93 -10.67
N GLU A 46 3.38 -1.35 -11.55
CA GLU A 46 3.13 -1.30 -12.99
C GLU A 46 4.01 -2.28 -13.79
N GLY A 47 4.93 -2.97 -13.13
CA GLY A 47 5.87 -3.92 -13.73
C GLY A 47 5.35 -5.36 -13.81
N THR A 48 6.31 -6.25 -14.04
CA THR A 48 6.13 -7.69 -14.27
C THR A 48 6.68 -8.51 -13.10
N ASP A 49 6.60 -9.83 -13.22
CA ASP A 49 7.27 -10.75 -12.30
C ASP A 49 8.79 -10.54 -12.27
N VAL A 50 9.41 -10.16 -13.38
CA VAL A 50 10.84 -9.82 -13.45
C VAL A 50 11.18 -8.63 -12.54
N ASP A 51 10.38 -7.57 -12.58
CA ASP A 51 10.57 -6.39 -11.74
C ASP A 51 10.35 -6.70 -10.25
N PHE A 52 9.38 -7.56 -9.96
CA PHE A 52 9.13 -8.06 -8.61
C PHE A 52 10.32 -8.88 -8.08
N GLU A 53 10.84 -9.83 -8.87
CA GLU A 53 12.01 -10.63 -8.51
C GLU A 53 13.26 -9.77 -8.30
N PHE A 54 13.46 -8.79 -9.17
CA PHE A 54 14.52 -7.82 -9.02
C PHE A 54 14.43 -7.13 -7.64
N MET A 55 13.23 -6.67 -7.26
CA MET A 55 13.00 -6.04 -5.96
C MET A 55 13.20 -6.99 -4.78
N VAL A 56 12.79 -8.26 -4.89
CA VAL A 56 13.05 -9.29 -3.87
C VAL A 56 14.55 -9.50 -3.68
N ASN A 57 15.31 -9.63 -4.77
CA ASN A 57 16.76 -9.80 -4.72
C ASN A 57 17.46 -8.58 -4.11
N LEU A 58 17.00 -7.38 -4.46
CA LEU A 58 17.52 -6.13 -3.91
C LEU A 58 17.27 -6.03 -2.40
N ALA A 59 16.06 -6.39 -1.95
CA ALA A 59 15.70 -6.41 -0.53
C ALA A 59 16.46 -7.47 0.28
N ASN A 60 16.86 -8.58 -0.36
CA ASN A 60 17.64 -9.64 0.28
C ASN A 60 19.13 -9.29 0.43
N THR A 61 19.66 -8.44 -0.44
CA THR A 61 21.10 -8.13 -0.52
C THR A 61 21.46 -6.81 0.18
N THR A 62 20.49 -5.96 0.45
CA THR A 62 20.72 -4.67 1.11
C THR A 62 21.10 -4.81 2.58
N ASN A 63 22.06 -4.00 3.02
CA ASN A 63 22.44 -3.87 4.43
C ASN A 63 21.76 -2.68 5.13
N TYR A 64 20.95 -1.91 4.39
CA TYR A 64 20.27 -0.73 4.91
C TYR A 64 18.84 -1.08 5.32
N ALA A 65 18.59 -1.12 6.63
CA ALA A 65 17.29 -1.49 7.18
C ALA A 65 16.12 -0.64 6.65
N ASN A 66 16.33 0.67 6.52
CA ASN A 66 15.29 1.57 6.00
C ASN A 66 15.00 1.32 4.53
N ASP A 67 16.02 1.05 3.72
CA ASP A 67 15.83 0.74 2.30
C ASP A 67 15.11 -0.61 2.14
N GLN A 68 15.44 -1.61 2.96
CA GLN A 68 14.72 -2.88 2.99
C GLN A 68 13.22 -2.66 3.26
N LEU A 69 12.87 -1.78 4.21
CA LEU A 69 11.47 -1.48 4.52
C LEU A 69 10.74 -0.82 3.34
N GLU A 70 11.40 0.10 2.62
CA GLU A 70 10.83 0.72 1.42
C GLU A 70 10.64 -0.28 0.28
N MET A 71 11.52 -1.27 0.16
CA MET A 71 11.37 -2.37 -0.82
C MET A 71 10.23 -3.31 -0.45
N LEU A 72 10.07 -3.64 0.84
CA LEU A 72 8.90 -4.39 1.31
C LEU A 72 7.60 -3.65 0.98
N ARG A 73 7.60 -2.32 1.12
CA ARG A 73 6.46 -1.50 0.72
C ARG A 73 6.18 -1.56 -0.78
N ALA A 74 7.22 -1.57 -1.61
CA ALA A 74 7.09 -1.73 -3.05
C ALA A 74 6.55 -3.11 -3.44
N LEU A 75 7.07 -4.18 -2.85
CA LEU A 75 6.59 -5.55 -3.07
C LEU A 75 5.10 -5.72 -2.74
N GLY A 76 4.64 -5.09 -1.64
CA GLY A 76 3.22 -5.06 -1.29
C GLY A 76 2.32 -4.29 -2.26
N ALA A 77 2.90 -3.53 -3.20
CA ALA A 77 2.16 -2.78 -4.22
C ALA A 77 1.89 -3.57 -5.50
N ALA A 78 2.36 -4.82 -5.61
CA ALA A 78 2.04 -5.70 -6.72
C ALA A 78 0.53 -5.81 -6.93
N LYS A 79 0.08 -5.69 -8.19
CA LYS A 79 -1.33 -5.84 -8.58
C LYS A 79 -1.71 -7.28 -8.90
N ASP A 80 -0.75 -8.06 -9.39
CA ASP A 80 -0.96 -9.46 -9.71
C ASP A 80 -1.23 -10.24 -8.40
N PRO A 81 -2.38 -10.93 -8.26
CA PRO A 81 -2.71 -11.68 -7.07
C PRO A 81 -1.69 -12.77 -6.70
N LEU A 82 -1.03 -13.39 -7.68
CA LEU A 82 0.00 -14.40 -7.45
C LEU A 82 1.26 -13.77 -6.86
N LEU A 83 1.70 -12.62 -7.40
CA LEU A 83 2.86 -11.89 -6.88
C LEU A 83 2.58 -11.33 -5.48
N LEU A 84 1.36 -10.81 -5.25
CA LEU A 84 0.95 -10.35 -3.93
C LEU A 84 0.88 -11.49 -2.91
N THR A 85 0.35 -12.66 -3.31
CA THR A 85 0.33 -13.86 -2.46
C THR A 85 1.76 -14.28 -2.11
N ARG A 86 2.66 -14.31 -3.10
CA ARG A 86 4.07 -14.59 -2.87
C ARG A 86 4.73 -13.58 -1.92
N TYR A 87 4.44 -12.29 -2.06
CA TYR A 87 4.90 -11.28 -1.11
C TYR A 87 4.41 -11.59 0.33
N LEU A 88 3.13 -11.94 0.48
CA LEU A 88 2.57 -12.32 1.78
C LEU A 88 3.23 -13.59 2.35
N GLU A 89 3.56 -14.58 1.52
CA GLU A 89 4.34 -15.75 1.95
C GLU A 89 5.73 -15.37 2.46
N LEU A 90 6.41 -14.41 1.82
CA LEU A 90 7.70 -13.90 2.34
C LEU A 90 7.57 -13.35 3.76
N THR A 91 6.42 -12.74 4.11
CA THR A 91 6.16 -12.25 5.46
C THR A 91 6.05 -13.36 6.51
N LEU A 92 5.81 -14.62 6.10
CA LEU A 92 5.81 -15.78 7.00
C LEU A 92 7.23 -16.29 7.28
N THR A 93 8.23 -15.88 6.49
CA THR A 93 9.62 -16.34 6.62
C THR A 93 10.51 -15.34 7.35
N LYS A 94 11.80 -15.66 7.50
CA LYS A 94 12.83 -14.74 8.05
C LYS A 94 13.25 -13.64 7.07
N PHE A 95 12.77 -13.66 5.82
CA PHE A 95 12.97 -12.57 4.86
C PHE A 95 12.46 -11.24 5.42
N VAL A 96 11.28 -11.26 6.05
CA VAL A 96 10.74 -10.12 6.78
C VAL A 96 11.05 -10.28 8.27
N ARG A 97 11.70 -9.26 8.84
CA ARG A 97 12.05 -9.21 10.26
C ARG A 97 10.78 -9.21 11.11
N SER A 98 10.81 -9.84 12.28
CA SER A 98 9.61 -10.01 13.11
C SER A 98 8.85 -8.72 13.42
N HIS A 99 9.57 -7.61 13.69
CA HIS A 99 8.96 -6.31 13.96
C HIS A 99 8.40 -5.61 12.72
N ASP A 100 8.78 -6.04 11.50
CA ASP A 100 8.30 -5.48 10.25
C ASP A 100 7.10 -6.23 9.68
N LYS A 101 6.83 -7.46 10.12
CA LYS A 101 5.76 -8.33 9.54
C LYS A 101 4.38 -7.66 9.51
N ALA A 102 3.96 -7.00 10.59
CA ALA A 102 2.67 -6.31 10.63
C ALA A 102 2.62 -5.08 9.69
N ASN A 103 3.75 -4.37 9.55
CA ASN A 103 3.87 -3.27 8.60
C ASN A 103 3.84 -3.79 7.16
N SER A 104 4.58 -4.87 6.88
CA SER A 104 4.60 -5.54 5.58
C SER A 104 3.21 -6.05 5.17
N PHE A 105 2.48 -6.68 6.08
CA PHE A 105 1.08 -7.06 5.85
C PHE A 105 0.22 -5.84 5.48
N THR A 106 0.39 -4.73 6.20
CA THR A 106 -0.35 -3.50 5.93
C THR A 106 0.03 -2.87 4.58
N TYR A 107 1.28 -3.05 4.11
CA TYR A 107 1.67 -2.60 2.78
C TYR A 107 0.93 -3.35 1.66
N ALA A 108 0.64 -4.64 1.83
CA ALA A 108 -0.19 -5.38 0.86
C ALA A 108 -1.57 -4.74 0.70
N LEU A 109 -2.17 -4.27 1.79
CA LEU A 109 -3.48 -3.60 1.78
C LEU A 109 -3.42 -2.20 1.17
N LEU A 110 -2.34 -1.45 1.44
CA LEU A 110 -2.15 -0.08 0.97
C LEU A 110 -1.73 0.04 -0.50
N GLY A 111 -1.13 -1.02 -1.05
CA GLY A 111 -0.54 -1.02 -2.37
C GLY A 111 -1.53 -0.75 -3.51
N ASN A 112 -2.67 -1.43 -3.45
CA ASN A 112 -3.78 -1.27 -4.37
C ASN A 112 -5.10 -1.60 -3.66
N GLN A 113 -6.18 -0.88 -3.99
CA GLN A 113 -7.51 -1.11 -3.45
C GLN A 113 -8.02 -2.54 -3.71
N GLU A 114 -7.68 -3.10 -4.88
CA GLU A 114 -8.11 -4.45 -5.28
C GLU A 114 -7.42 -5.57 -4.47
N ASN A 115 -6.33 -5.26 -3.76
CA ASN A 115 -5.54 -6.25 -3.03
C ASN A 115 -6.28 -6.84 -1.83
N ALA A 116 -7.25 -6.12 -1.26
CA ALA A 116 -7.91 -6.51 -0.01
C ALA A 116 -8.53 -7.91 -0.08
N ASN A 117 -9.14 -8.28 -1.20
CA ASN A 117 -9.73 -9.60 -1.39
C ASN A 117 -8.69 -10.71 -1.49
N THR A 118 -7.56 -10.47 -2.17
CA THR A 118 -6.43 -11.41 -2.22
C THR A 118 -5.83 -11.60 -0.82
N VAL A 119 -5.65 -10.50 -0.06
CA VAL A 119 -5.16 -10.56 1.32
C VAL A 119 -6.15 -11.32 2.22
N LEU A 120 -7.46 -11.15 2.04
CA LEU A 120 -8.46 -11.93 2.76
C LEU A 120 -8.32 -13.43 2.49
N GLN A 121 -8.17 -13.85 1.24
CA GLN A 121 -7.97 -15.27 0.92
C GLN A 121 -6.67 -15.81 1.53
N PHE A 122 -5.57 -15.04 1.45
CA PHE A 122 -4.32 -15.40 2.09
C PHE A 122 -4.50 -15.61 3.61
N VAL A 123 -5.14 -14.66 4.29
CA VAL A 123 -5.41 -14.76 5.74
C VAL A 123 -6.22 -16.02 6.06
N LYS A 124 -7.28 -16.31 5.31
CA LYS A 124 -8.10 -17.50 5.53
C LYS A 124 -7.31 -18.80 5.43
N ASN A 125 -6.33 -18.84 4.52
CA ASN A 125 -5.52 -20.02 4.24
C ASN A 125 -4.31 -20.17 5.19
N HIS A 126 -3.80 -19.06 5.74
CA HIS A 126 -2.52 -19.04 6.47
C HIS A 126 -2.60 -18.47 7.90
N ILE A 127 -3.80 -18.29 8.46
CA ILE A 127 -3.94 -17.62 9.78
C ILE A 127 -3.11 -18.28 10.89
N ASP A 128 -2.99 -19.61 10.89
CA ASP A 128 -2.20 -20.32 11.90
C ASP A 128 -0.70 -20.14 11.71
N GLU A 129 -0.23 -20.10 10.46
CA GLU A 129 1.15 -19.77 10.14
C GLU A 129 1.48 -18.32 10.53
N MET A 130 0.55 -17.38 10.28
CA MET A 130 0.69 -15.99 10.72
C MET A 130 0.84 -15.89 12.24
N ARG A 131 0.06 -16.66 13.02
CA ARG A 131 0.14 -16.68 14.49
C ARG A 131 1.50 -17.14 15.01
N ILE A 132 2.17 -18.01 14.28
CA ILE A 132 3.51 -18.47 14.61
C ILE A 132 4.53 -17.43 14.15
N ALA A 133 4.53 -17.11 12.85
CA ALA A 133 5.57 -16.31 12.23
C ALA A 133 5.59 -14.84 12.70
N TYR A 134 4.45 -14.26 13.06
CA TYR A 134 4.37 -12.83 13.40
C TYR A 134 4.65 -12.56 14.88
N VAL A 135 4.60 -13.59 15.74
CA VAL A 135 4.66 -13.43 17.20
C VAL A 135 6.07 -13.70 17.75
N GLU A 136 6.93 -14.44 17.03
CA GLU A 136 8.32 -14.67 17.42
C GLU A 136 9.05 -13.32 17.66
N ASP A 137 9.39 -13.02 18.92
CA ASP A 137 10.06 -11.79 19.38
C ASP A 137 9.31 -10.46 19.18
N SER A 138 7.97 -10.46 19.08
CA SER A 138 7.18 -9.24 18.88
C SER A 138 6.56 -8.68 20.18
N PRO A 139 6.84 -7.42 20.58
CA PRO A 139 6.31 -6.83 21.81
C PRO A 139 4.83 -6.42 21.73
N ALA A 140 4.20 -6.45 20.55
CA ALA A 140 2.81 -6.04 20.32
C ALA A 140 2.04 -7.11 19.54
N ARG A 141 0.73 -7.26 19.84
CA ARG A 141 -0.22 -8.22 19.21
C ARG A 141 -0.33 -8.00 17.68
N PRO A 142 0.52 -8.62 16.85
CA PRO A 142 0.68 -8.20 15.46
C PRO A 142 -0.44 -8.74 14.59
N VAL A 143 -0.89 -9.97 14.85
CA VAL A 143 -2.01 -10.60 14.16
C VAL A 143 -3.33 -9.87 14.43
N HIS A 144 -3.56 -9.39 15.66
CA HIS A 144 -4.73 -8.54 15.98
C HIS A 144 -4.74 -7.28 15.12
N THR A 145 -3.59 -6.65 14.95
CA THR A 145 -3.44 -5.46 14.11
C THR A 145 -3.72 -5.78 12.64
N CYS A 146 -3.15 -6.87 12.12
CA CYS A 146 -3.36 -7.30 10.73
C CYS A 146 -4.84 -7.57 10.42
N LEU A 147 -5.52 -8.33 11.29
CA LEU A 147 -6.94 -8.63 11.12
C LEU A 147 -7.84 -7.39 11.23
N SER A 148 -7.49 -6.46 12.13
CA SER A 148 -8.21 -5.18 12.23
C SER A 148 -8.01 -4.31 11.00
N ASN A 149 -6.77 -4.22 10.51
CA ASN A 149 -6.45 -3.46 9.31
C ASN A 149 -7.17 -4.03 8.09
N LEU A 150 -7.19 -5.36 7.92
CA LEU A 150 -7.87 -6.00 6.78
C LEU A 150 -9.33 -5.53 6.63
N ALA A 151 -10.09 -5.45 7.73
CA ALA A 151 -11.46 -4.97 7.69
C ALA A 151 -11.59 -3.56 7.10
N ALA A 152 -10.63 -2.66 7.34
CA ALA A 152 -10.70 -1.28 6.86
C ALA A 152 -10.55 -1.13 5.33
N TYR A 153 -10.06 -2.16 4.63
CA TYR A 153 -9.82 -2.13 3.18
C TYR A 153 -10.80 -3.01 2.38
N LEU A 154 -11.61 -3.82 3.06
CA LEU A 154 -12.62 -4.65 2.39
C LEU A 154 -13.86 -3.83 2.02
N ASP A 155 -14.46 -4.17 0.88
CA ASP A 155 -15.76 -3.67 0.50
C ASP A 155 -16.90 -4.42 1.24
N GLY A 156 -18.15 -4.10 0.91
CA GLY A 156 -19.30 -4.69 1.59
C GLY A 156 -19.37 -6.22 1.45
N ALA A 157 -19.01 -6.76 0.28
CA ALA A 157 -19.00 -8.19 0.02
C ALA A 157 -17.85 -8.88 0.75
N GLY A 158 -16.65 -8.30 0.69
CA GLY A 158 -15.47 -8.78 1.42
C GLY A 158 -15.67 -8.77 2.93
N LEU A 159 -16.31 -7.74 3.48
CA LEU A 159 -16.65 -7.68 4.92
C LEU A 159 -17.66 -8.76 5.32
N GLN A 160 -18.63 -9.07 4.47
CA GLN A 160 -19.59 -10.14 4.71
C GLN A 160 -18.89 -11.51 4.70
N GLU A 161 -18.04 -11.76 3.71
CA GLU A 161 -17.24 -12.99 3.65
C GLU A 161 -16.32 -13.12 4.87
N TYR A 162 -15.65 -12.02 5.23
CA TYR A 162 -14.70 -12.01 6.34
C TYR A 162 -15.39 -12.29 7.69
N GLU A 163 -16.54 -11.67 7.94
CA GLU A 163 -17.35 -11.94 9.14
C GLU A 163 -17.86 -13.38 9.19
N ALA A 164 -18.34 -13.92 8.05
CA ALA A 164 -18.80 -15.31 7.98
C ALA A 164 -17.70 -16.30 8.33
N TRP A 165 -16.49 -16.10 7.78
CA TRP A 165 -15.32 -16.93 8.10
C TRP A 165 -14.92 -16.82 9.58
N LEU A 166 -14.93 -15.60 10.14
CA LEU A 166 -14.63 -15.40 11.56
C LEU A 166 -15.59 -16.17 12.47
N HIS A 167 -16.89 -16.12 12.17
CA HIS A 167 -17.91 -16.86 12.92
C HIS A 167 -17.77 -18.38 12.78
N SER A 168 -17.46 -18.89 11.59
CA SER A 168 -17.43 -20.33 11.33
C SER A 168 -16.17 -21.01 11.84
N THR A 169 -15.02 -20.33 11.78
CA THR A 169 -13.71 -20.98 11.92
C THR A 169 -12.84 -20.34 12.99
N GLN A 170 -13.13 -19.09 13.38
CA GLN A 170 -12.26 -18.32 14.27
C GLN A 170 -12.97 -17.81 15.53
N SER A 171 -14.17 -18.30 15.86
CA SER A 171 -14.97 -17.83 17.01
C SER A 171 -14.21 -17.90 18.34
N ASP A 172 -13.35 -18.91 18.48
CA ASP A 172 -12.59 -19.18 19.71
C ASP A 172 -11.19 -18.56 19.67
N SER A 173 -10.84 -17.86 18.58
CA SER A 173 -9.51 -17.26 18.44
C SER A 173 -9.37 -16.00 19.28
N ALA A 174 -8.15 -15.75 19.76
CA ALA A 174 -7.84 -14.55 20.54
C ALA A 174 -8.06 -13.23 19.78
N GLN A 175 -8.10 -13.27 18.44
CA GLN A 175 -8.29 -12.10 17.58
C GLN A 175 -9.75 -11.80 17.27
N TYR A 176 -10.65 -12.76 17.48
CA TYR A 176 -12.04 -12.71 17.01
C TYR A 176 -12.77 -11.42 17.39
N ALA A 177 -12.82 -11.10 18.69
CA ALA A 177 -13.55 -9.93 19.18
C ALA A 177 -13.03 -8.62 18.57
N THR A 178 -11.71 -8.49 18.42
CA THR A 178 -11.09 -7.31 17.80
C THR A 178 -11.43 -7.22 16.32
N ALA A 179 -11.37 -8.34 15.58
CA ALA A 179 -11.69 -8.38 14.16
C ALA A 179 -13.19 -8.05 13.90
N ILE A 180 -14.11 -8.61 14.68
CA ILE A 180 -15.55 -8.29 14.59
C ILE A 180 -15.81 -6.80 14.86
N SER A 181 -15.14 -6.22 15.87
CA SER A 181 -15.25 -4.78 16.15
C SER A 181 -14.72 -3.92 15.01
N ALA A 182 -13.62 -4.33 14.36
CA ALA A 182 -13.08 -3.64 13.20
C ALA A 182 -14.03 -3.72 11.98
N ILE A 183 -14.69 -4.86 11.74
CA ILE A 183 -15.72 -5.00 10.70
C ILE A 183 -16.89 -4.06 10.96
N SER A 184 -17.38 -3.98 12.20
CA SER A 184 -18.44 -3.05 12.58
C SER A 184 -18.04 -1.59 12.31
N SER A 185 -16.80 -1.24 12.66
CA SER A 185 -16.24 0.10 12.41
C SER A 185 -16.11 0.40 10.92
N ALA A 186 -15.66 -0.56 10.11
CA ALA A 186 -15.56 -0.42 8.66
C ALA A 186 -16.93 -0.16 8.02
N ARG A 187 -17.96 -0.92 8.42
CA ARG A 187 -19.34 -0.70 7.95
C ARG A 187 -19.88 0.67 8.36
N ALA A 188 -19.64 1.09 9.59
CA ALA A 188 -20.03 2.42 10.05
C ALA A 188 -19.35 3.52 9.23
N ASN A 189 -18.06 3.37 8.90
CA ASN A 189 -17.33 4.30 8.04
C ASN A 189 -17.89 4.34 6.62
N MET A 190 -18.21 3.18 6.04
CA MET A 190 -18.86 3.11 4.71
C MET A 190 -20.23 3.80 4.70
N GLN A 191 -21.04 3.57 5.73
CA GLN A 191 -22.34 4.21 5.86
C GLN A 191 -22.20 5.72 6.02
N TRP A 192 -21.30 6.18 6.90
CA TRP A 192 -20.99 7.59 7.06
C TRP A 192 -20.54 8.23 5.75
N GLY A 193 -19.64 7.56 5.02
CA GLY A 193 -19.16 8.02 3.72
C GLY A 193 -20.30 8.17 2.71
N THR A 194 -21.19 7.17 2.64
CA THR A 194 -22.37 7.20 1.76
C THR A 194 -23.32 8.34 2.12
N THR A 195 -23.62 8.52 3.41
CA THR A 195 -24.54 9.57 3.87
C THR A 195 -23.98 10.98 3.67
N ASN A 196 -22.67 11.16 3.78
CA ASN A 196 -22.04 12.48 3.76
C ASN A 196 -21.34 12.83 2.44
N ALA A 197 -21.30 11.91 1.47
CA ALA A 197 -20.60 12.09 0.19
C ALA A 197 -21.02 13.37 -0.52
N ASP A 198 -22.31 13.61 -0.68
CA ASP A 198 -22.83 14.81 -1.38
C ASP A 198 -22.46 16.10 -0.65
N THR A 199 -22.49 16.09 0.68
CA THR A 199 -22.11 17.25 1.50
C THR A 199 -20.62 17.57 1.34
N VAL A 200 -19.77 16.55 1.36
CA VAL A 200 -18.33 16.70 1.15
C VAL A 200 -18.02 17.17 -0.27
N LEU A 201 -18.67 16.59 -1.29
CA LEU A 201 -18.50 16.98 -2.69
C LEU A 201 -18.97 18.42 -2.94
N ALA A 202 -20.10 18.82 -2.34
CA ALA A 202 -20.61 20.19 -2.40
C ALA A 202 -19.65 21.17 -1.72
N ALA A 203 -19.11 20.84 -0.55
CA ALA A 203 -18.13 21.66 0.14
C ALA A 203 -16.82 21.80 -0.65
N ALA A 204 -16.32 20.72 -1.25
CA ALA A 204 -15.13 20.74 -2.11
C ALA A 204 -15.34 21.63 -3.34
N ARG A 205 -16.48 21.48 -4.04
CA ARG A 205 -16.83 22.33 -5.19
C ARG A 205 -17.05 23.80 -4.79
N GLY A 206 -17.69 24.04 -3.65
CA GLY A 206 -17.92 25.38 -3.09
C GLY A 206 -16.64 26.08 -2.63
N GLY A 207 -15.63 25.32 -2.19
CA GLY A 207 -14.28 25.83 -1.96
C GLY A 207 -13.60 26.27 -3.25
N SER A 208 -13.72 25.47 -4.32
CA SER A 208 -13.15 25.78 -5.63
C SER A 208 -13.79 27.00 -6.30
N THR A 209 -15.11 27.20 -6.17
CA THR A 209 -15.78 28.40 -6.71
C THR A 209 -15.37 29.68 -5.99
N LYS A 210 -15.06 29.62 -4.68
CA LYS A 210 -14.54 30.78 -3.93
C LYS A 210 -13.15 31.22 -4.41
N VAL A 211 -12.27 30.28 -4.76
CA VAL A 211 -10.94 30.59 -5.33
C VAL A 211 -11.07 31.22 -6.72
N VAL A 212 -11.93 30.68 -7.58
CA VAL A 212 -12.17 31.20 -8.94
C VAL A 212 -12.77 32.61 -8.92
N MET A 213 -13.72 32.88 -8.03
CA MET A 213 -14.31 34.23 -7.86
C MET A 213 -13.28 35.26 -7.39
N SER A 214 -12.32 34.85 -6.56
CA SER A 214 -11.27 35.73 -6.05
C SER A 214 -10.28 36.13 -7.15
N LEU A 215 -9.93 35.19 -8.04
CA LEU A 215 -9.08 35.46 -9.21
C LEU A 215 -9.79 36.31 -10.26
N ALA A 216 -11.09 36.09 -10.49
CA ALA A 216 -11.89 36.91 -11.41
C ALA A 216 -11.98 38.37 -10.92
N MET A 217 -12.19 38.61 -9.63
CA MET A 217 -12.19 39.97 -9.08
C MET A 217 -10.81 40.65 -9.16
N LEU A 218 -9.71 39.92 -8.94
CA LEU A 218 -8.37 40.46 -9.12
C LEU A 218 -8.07 40.82 -10.58
N LEU A 219 -8.52 40.00 -11.53
CA LEU A 219 -8.38 40.28 -12.96
C LEU A 219 -9.24 41.49 -13.40
N ILE A 220 -10.46 41.62 -12.87
CA ILE A 220 -11.32 42.79 -13.14
C ILE A 220 -10.71 44.08 -12.55
N MET A 221 -10.12 44.01 -11.35
CA MET A 221 -9.42 45.17 -10.78
C MET A 221 -8.14 45.52 -11.54
N ALA A 222 -7.39 44.53 -12.04
CA ALA A 222 -6.20 44.77 -12.85
C ALA A 222 -6.52 45.38 -14.22
N THR A 223 -7.62 44.98 -14.86
CA THR A 223 -8.03 45.57 -16.15
C THR A 223 -8.55 46.99 -16.00
N LEU A 224 -9.25 47.31 -14.90
CA LEU A 224 -9.69 48.68 -14.60
C LEU A 224 -8.52 49.63 -14.31
N ALA A 225 -7.43 49.13 -13.69
CA ALA A 225 -6.24 49.94 -13.41
C ALA A 225 -5.36 50.24 -14.64
N LEU A 226 -5.53 49.52 -15.75
CA LEU A 226 -4.80 49.76 -17.00
C LEU A 226 -5.50 50.72 -17.97
N VAL A 227 -6.78 51.06 -17.71
CA VAL A 227 -7.61 51.90 -18.60
C VAL A 227 -7.89 53.29 -17.99
N ALA A 228 -7.31 53.58 -16.82
CA ALA A 228 -7.29 54.89 -16.17
C ALA A 228 -5.92 55.55 -16.30
#